data_AF-A0A0F9IKU8-F1
#
_entry.id   AF-A0A0F9IKU8-F1
#
_cell.length_a   1.000
_cell.length_b   1.000
_cell.length_c   1.000
_cell.angle_alpha   90.00
_cell.angle_beta   90.00
_cell.angle_gamma   90.00
#
_symmetry.space_group_name_H-M   'P 1'
#
loop_
_entity.id
_entity.type
_entity.pdbx_description
1 polymer ?
#
loop_
_entity_poly.entity_id
_entity_poly.type
_entity_poly.pdbx_seq_one_letter_code
_entity_poly.pdbx_strand_id
1 'polypeptide(L)'
;MKQKQKKFIFILATAILTITFAILVSIQQDGSSPALALSPAPQSLKRVADFYFDVGADDVRNYGHVNKFGNNVDVDQAEEDIWDGGGVWDEPTASQVYTFTSTSGDDASPDGTGARTIEIFGLDSDGLLASETLALTGTGEVTATNQYSMMHRLIVRTAGSGGENAGTITANANTDGTVTAQITIGNNQTLMAIYKISAIDNGCLIGFYVGMNRASPNNGLVDIFLKVKPPGEVWQVKQVNGLMSTGTTAFQHIYNPPKCFDPLTIIKMSAIGQTDSNDISAGFDLVLHPN
;
A
#
# COMPACT_ATOMS: atom_id res chain seq x y z
N MET A 1 56.10 11.76 55.05
CA MET A 1 56.70 10.74 55.93
C MET A 1 55.70 10.42 57.05
N LYS A 2 55.26 9.15 57.13
CA LYS A 2 54.53 8.47 58.22
C LYS A 2 53.09 8.87 58.61
N GLN A 3 52.18 8.05 58.08
CA GLN A 3 50.90 7.53 58.59
C GLN A 3 50.81 7.34 60.13
N LYS A 4 49.63 7.62 60.71
CA LYS A 4 49.03 6.80 61.80
C LYS A 4 47.54 7.11 62.04
N GLN A 5 46.72 6.06 61.95
CA GLN A 5 45.31 5.96 62.37
C GLN A 5 45.17 5.87 63.91
N LYS A 6 43.97 6.23 64.44
CA LYS A 6 43.19 5.63 65.57
C LYS A 6 41.79 6.31 65.59
N LYS A 7 40.65 5.66 65.28
CA LYS A 7 39.70 4.90 66.16
C LYS A 7 39.27 5.70 67.42
N PHE A 8 38.01 5.89 67.88
CA PHE A 8 36.72 5.17 67.77
C PHE A 8 35.63 5.94 68.61
N ILE A 9 34.33 5.61 68.45
CA ILE A 9 33.18 5.64 69.42
C ILE A 9 32.14 6.79 69.41
N PHE A 10 30.88 6.34 69.37
CA PHE A 10 29.53 6.96 69.45
C PHE A 10 29.13 7.36 70.89
N ILE A 11 28.15 8.29 71.08
CA ILE A 11 27.02 8.25 72.06
C ILE A 11 26.19 9.56 72.02
N LEU A 12 24.88 9.41 72.28
CA LEU A 12 23.71 10.30 72.16
C LEU A 12 23.22 10.84 73.53
N ALA A 13 22.64 12.06 73.60
CA ALA A 13 21.63 12.50 74.61
C ALA A 13 21.04 13.90 74.21
N THR A 14 19.78 14.08 73.76
CA THR A 14 18.51 14.42 74.49
C THR A 14 18.63 15.52 75.57
N ALA A 15 17.70 16.47 75.82
CA ALA A 15 16.46 17.00 75.21
C ALA A 15 15.97 18.16 76.12
N ILE A 16 15.35 19.25 75.62
CA ILE A 16 14.40 20.09 76.40
C ILE A 16 13.30 20.63 75.47
N LEU A 17 12.06 20.44 75.90
CA LEU A 17 10.78 20.77 75.26
C LEU A 17 10.11 21.92 76.03
N THR A 18 9.61 22.95 75.35
CA THR A 18 8.58 23.84 75.91
C THR A 18 7.62 24.30 74.81
N ILE A 19 6.33 24.08 75.07
CA ILE A 19 5.17 24.32 74.21
C ILE A 19 4.51 25.64 74.59
N THR A 20 4.11 26.44 73.61
CA THR A 20 3.11 27.51 73.78
C THR A 20 2.25 27.61 72.52
N PHE A 21 0.92 27.61 72.72
CA PHE A 21 -0.07 27.92 71.70
C PHE A 21 -1.20 28.74 72.34
N ALA A 22 -1.43 29.96 71.84
CA ALA A 22 -2.68 30.71 72.02
C ALA A 22 -2.82 31.75 70.90
N ILE A 23 -4.02 31.77 70.32
CA ILE A 23 -4.41 32.44 69.07
C ILE A 23 -4.98 33.84 69.36
N LEU A 24 -4.70 34.81 68.47
CA LEU A 24 -5.64 35.88 68.15
C LEU A 24 -5.43 36.35 66.69
N VAL A 25 -6.54 36.36 65.95
CA VAL A 25 -6.68 36.63 64.51
C VAL A 25 -6.96 38.12 64.31
N SER A 26 -6.33 38.78 63.32
CA SER A 26 -7.02 39.41 62.17
C SER A 26 -6.10 40.27 61.28
N ILE A 27 -6.05 39.90 59.98
CA ILE A 27 -6.19 40.72 58.75
C ILE A 27 -5.28 41.99 58.69
N GLN A 28 -4.33 42.16 57.77
CA GLN A 28 -4.37 42.00 56.31
C GLN A 28 -2.93 42.10 55.76
N GLN A 29 -2.49 41.19 54.88
CA GLN A 29 -1.72 41.60 53.71
C GLN A 29 -1.84 40.56 52.59
N ASP A 30 -2.48 41.06 51.55
CA ASP A 30 -2.67 40.48 50.23
C ASP A 30 -1.33 40.23 49.53
N GLY A 31 -1.28 39.16 48.71
CA GLY A 31 -0.21 38.95 47.74
C GLY A 31 0.80 37.83 48.02
N SER A 32 0.37 36.60 48.31
CA SER A 32 1.21 35.42 48.03
C SER A 32 0.37 34.20 47.64
N SER A 33 -0.27 34.28 46.48
CA SER A 33 -0.63 33.05 45.79
C SER A 33 0.66 32.46 45.20
N PRO A 34 1.03 31.20 45.50
CA PRO A 34 1.99 30.52 44.66
C PRO A 34 1.39 30.53 43.26
N ALA A 35 2.14 30.97 42.26
CA ALA A 35 1.79 30.72 40.89
C ALA A 35 1.70 29.19 40.74
N LEU A 36 0.49 28.64 40.86
CA LEU A 36 0.16 27.38 40.23
C LEU A 36 0.35 27.64 38.74
N ALA A 37 1.58 27.42 38.28
CA ALA A 37 1.83 27.06 36.92
C ALA A 37 1.01 25.80 36.70
N LEU A 38 -0.26 25.97 36.30
CA LEU A 38 -0.88 25.05 35.39
C LEU A 38 0.01 25.13 34.14
N SER A 39 1.10 24.35 34.13
CA SER A 39 1.56 23.80 32.87
C SER A 39 0.27 23.30 32.22
N PRO A 40 -0.10 23.77 31.01
CA PRO A 40 -1.20 23.14 30.32
C PRO A 40 -0.78 21.67 30.25
N ALA A 41 -1.51 20.80 30.96
CA ALA A 41 -1.39 19.37 30.75
C ALA A 41 -1.40 19.21 29.22
N PRO A 42 -0.44 18.48 28.63
CA PRO A 42 -0.47 18.28 27.19
C PRO A 42 -1.87 17.81 26.89
N GLN A 43 -2.64 18.66 26.21
CA GLN A 43 -3.97 18.27 25.79
C GLN A 43 -3.68 17.09 24.89
N SER A 44 -3.94 15.88 25.39
CA SER A 44 -4.13 14.72 24.55
C SER A 44 -5.19 15.20 23.59
N LEU A 45 -4.76 15.55 22.37
CA LEU A 45 -5.68 15.84 21.30
C LEU A 45 -6.57 14.63 21.30
N LYS A 46 -7.85 14.83 21.66
CA LYS A 46 -8.85 13.79 21.53
C LYS A 46 -8.98 13.61 20.04
N ARG A 47 -8.13 12.75 19.47
CA ARG A 47 -8.17 12.39 18.06
C ARG A 47 -9.60 11.93 17.84
N VAL A 48 -10.28 12.55 16.88
CA VAL A 48 -11.49 11.96 16.34
C VAL A 48 -11.01 10.70 15.67
N ALA A 49 -11.27 9.55 16.30
CA ALA A 49 -10.90 8.25 15.74
C ALA A 49 -11.63 8.12 14.41
N ASP A 50 -10.86 7.96 13.34
CA ASP A 50 -11.35 7.67 12.01
C ASP A 50 -10.70 6.35 11.63
N PHE A 51 -11.50 5.29 11.71
CA PHE A 51 -11.03 3.93 11.55
C PHE A 51 -10.22 3.76 10.26
N TYR A 52 -10.63 4.36 9.14
CA TYR A 52 -9.90 4.19 7.88
C TYR A 52 -8.55 4.89 7.89
N PHE A 53 -8.47 6.08 8.50
CA PHE A 53 -7.21 6.78 8.68
C PHE A 53 -6.29 6.06 9.69
N ASP A 54 -6.86 5.51 10.77
CA ASP A 54 -6.14 4.69 11.73
C ASP A 54 -5.54 3.43 11.06
N VAL A 55 -6.30 2.74 10.19
CA VAL A 55 -5.81 1.58 9.43
C VAL A 55 -4.74 2.00 8.41
N GLY A 56 -4.92 3.15 7.75
CA GLY A 56 -3.93 3.70 6.82
C GLY A 56 -2.61 4.10 7.47
N ALA A 57 -2.64 4.46 8.76
CA ALA A 57 -1.48 4.81 9.56
C ALA A 57 -0.84 3.60 10.27
N ASP A 58 -1.34 2.38 10.03
CA ASP A 58 -0.97 1.16 10.75
C ASP A 58 -1.18 1.24 12.29
N ASP A 59 -2.07 2.12 12.75
CA ASP A 59 -2.40 2.30 14.17
C ASP A 59 -3.40 1.24 14.68
N VAL A 60 -4.17 0.61 13.79
CA VAL A 60 -5.12 -0.45 14.14
C VAL A 60 -4.44 -1.80 14.08
N ARG A 61 -4.31 -2.43 15.25
CA ARG A 61 -3.66 -3.73 15.37
C ARG A 61 -4.31 -4.79 14.48
N ASN A 62 -3.48 -5.46 13.71
CA ASN A 62 -3.86 -6.51 12.77
C ASN A 62 -4.88 -6.04 11.73
N TYR A 63 -4.89 -4.77 11.33
CA TYR A 63 -5.61 -4.38 10.13
C TYR A 63 -4.60 -3.88 9.11
N GLY A 64 -4.89 -4.09 7.84
CA GLY A 64 -4.12 -3.56 6.73
C GLY A 64 -5.03 -2.88 5.73
N HIS A 65 -4.43 -2.26 4.71
CA HIS A 65 -5.16 -1.65 3.62
C HIS A 65 -4.49 -1.95 2.28
N VAL A 66 -5.29 -1.94 1.23
CA VAL A 66 -4.81 -2.05 -0.15
C VAL A 66 -5.58 -1.03 -0.98
N ASN A 67 -4.87 -0.08 -1.56
CA ASN A 67 -5.41 0.84 -2.57
C ASN A 67 -4.85 0.41 -3.92
N LYS A 68 -5.64 -0.34 -4.68
CA LYS A 68 -5.22 -0.88 -5.97
C LYS A 68 -5.73 0.02 -7.08
N PHE A 69 -4.88 0.26 -8.07
CA PHE A 69 -5.22 1.04 -9.26
C PHE A 69 -4.43 0.53 -10.45
N GLY A 70 -4.98 0.75 -11.63
CA GLY A 70 -4.34 0.45 -12.89
C GLY A 70 -4.92 1.23 -14.05
N ASN A 71 -4.32 1.00 -15.22
CA ASN A 71 -4.68 1.67 -16.45
C ASN A 71 -4.43 0.73 -17.63
N ASN A 72 -5.39 0.68 -18.56
CA ASN A 72 -5.19 0.14 -19.90
C ASN A 72 -5.53 1.28 -20.89
N VAL A 73 -4.55 1.66 -21.72
CA VAL A 73 -4.65 2.81 -22.64
C VAL A 73 -5.32 2.48 -23.98
N ASP A 74 -5.60 1.20 -24.22
CA ASP A 74 -6.00 0.68 -25.52
C ASP A 74 -7.08 -0.41 -25.37
N VAL A 75 -8.18 -0.08 -24.68
CA VAL A 75 -9.33 -0.99 -24.54
C VAL A 75 -10.20 -0.95 -25.81
N ASP A 76 -10.34 -2.12 -26.43
CA ASP A 76 -11.07 -2.36 -27.68
C ASP A 76 -12.42 -3.08 -27.47
N GLN A 77 -12.95 -3.70 -28.53
CA GLN A 77 -14.24 -4.40 -28.56
C GLN A 77 -14.22 -5.81 -27.95
N ALA A 78 -13.12 -6.22 -27.33
CA ALA A 78 -13.01 -7.44 -26.53
C ALA A 78 -12.85 -7.07 -25.04
N GLU A 79 -13.16 -8.02 -24.14
CA GLU A 79 -12.90 -7.78 -22.72
C GLU A 79 -11.41 -7.78 -22.45
N GLU A 80 -10.93 -6.69 -21.88
CA GLU A 80 -9.54 -6.50 -21.46
C GLU A 80 -9.48 -6.13 -20.00
N ASP A 81 -8.41 -6.55 -19.32
CA ASP A 81 -8.20 -6.18 -17.94
C ASP A 81 -7.60 -4.78 -17.83
N ILE A 82 -7.84 -4.12 -16.68
CA ILE A 82 -7.27 -2.80 -16.38
C ILE A 82 -5.87 -3.01 -15.83
N TRP A 83 -4.93 -3.21 -16.75
CA TRP A 83 -3.50 -3.32 -16.48
C TRP A 83 -2.68 -2.83 -17.68
N ASP A 84 -1.42 -2.49 -17.41
CA ASP A 84 -0.47 -1.96 -18.38
C ASP A 84 -0.06 -2.96 -19.46
N GLY A 85 -0.45 -4.23 -19.33
CA GLY A 85 -0.21 -5.24 -20.34
C GLY A 85 -1.14 -5.23 -21.54
N GLY A 86 -2.31 -4.58 -21.42
CA GLY A 86 -3.38 -4.74 -22.40
C GLY A 86 -3.92 -6.17 -22.44
N GLY A 87 -5.02 -6.39 -23.15
CA GLY A 87 -5.62 -7.71 -23.28
C GLY A 87 -6.12 -8.28 -21.95
N VAL A 88 -6.39 -9.58 -21.94
CA VAL A 88 -6.77 -10.32 -20.73
C VAL A 88 -5.50 -10.68 -19.96
N TRP A 89 -5.48 -10.36 -18.67
CA TRP A 89 -4.43 -10.76 -17.75
C TRP A 89 -4.54 -12.25 -17.44
N ASP A 90 -3.45 -12.97 -17.69
CA ASP A 90 -3.33 -14.40 -17.46
C ASP A 90 -3.01 -14.69 -15.99
N GLU A 91 -3.90 -15.45 -15.34
CA GLU A 91 -3.73 -15.87 -13.95
C GLU A 91 -2.62 -16.93 -13.83
N PRO A 92 -1.61 -16.73 -12.96
CA PRO A 92 -0.62 -17.76 -12.68
C PRO A 92 -1.27 -19.04 -12.15
N THR A 93 -0.96 -20.18 -12.76
CA THR A 93 -1.54 -21.48 -12.39
C THR A 93 -0.85 -22.15 -11.19
N ALA A 94 0.39 -21.74 -10.91
CA ALA A 94 1.20 -22.20 -9.78
C ALA A 94 2.20 -21.11 -9.35
N SER A 95 2.72 -21.24 -8.13
CA SER A 95 3.87 -20.44 -7.71
C SER A 95 5.09 -20.81 -8.53
N GLN A 96 5.78 -19.81 -9.05
CA GLN A 96 6.93 -20.00 -9.94
C GLN A 96 7.93 -18.86 -9.84
N VAL A 97 9.13 -19.12 -10.36
CA VAL A 97 10.17 -18.10 -10.52
C VAL A 97 9.85 -17.26 -11.76
N TYR A 98 10.18 -15.98 -11.69
CA TYR A 98 10.03 -15.04 -12.80
C TYR A 98 11.36 -14.46 -13.23
N THR A 99 11.46 -14.18 -14.52
CA THR A 99 12.58 -13.49 -15.13
C THR A 99 12.14 -12.13 -15.64
N PHE A 100 12.99 -11.13 -15.39
CA PHE A 100 12.73 -9.73 -15.68
C PHE A 100 13.66 -9.26 -16.79
N THR A 101 13.11 -8.55 -17.76
CA THR A 101 13.87 -7.94 -18.86
C THR A 101 13.37 -6.53 -19.13
N SER A 102 14.25 -5.65 -19.59
CA SER A 102 13.85 -4.35 -20.15
C SER A 102 14.02 -4.34 -21.67
N THR A 103 13.17 -3.57 -22.36
CA THR A 103 13.40 -3.24 -23.78
C THR A 103 14.53 -2.22 -23.99
N SER A 104 15.09 -1.63 -22.93
CA SER A 104 16.18 -0.66 -23.00
C SER A 104 17.44 -1.11 -22.26
N GLY A 105 18.60 -0.96 -22.90
CA GLY A 105 19.90 -1.18 -22.26
C GLY A 105 20.26 -0.14 -21.19
N ASP A 106 19.57 1.00 -21.18
CA ASP A 106 19.74 2.04 -20.16
C ASP A 106 19.17 1.65 -18.79
N ASP A 107 18.26 0.67 -18.74
CA ASP A 107 17.70 0.14 -17.49
C ASP A 107 18.64 -0.88 -16.85
N ALA A 108 19.86 -0.47 -16.52
CA ALA A 108 20.91 -1.34 -16.00
C ALA A 108 21.58 -0.75 -14.74
N SER A 109 21.82 -1.57 -13.73
CA SER A 109 22.62 -1.21 -12.57
C SER A 109 24.11 -1.60 -12.78
N PRO A 110 25.07 -0.81 -12.26
CA PRO A 110 24.92 0.49 -11.60
C PRO A 110 25.01 1.68 -12.57
N ASP A 111 25.40 1.44 -13.82
CA ASP A 111 25.85 2.51 -14.73
C ASP A 111 24.79 3.03 -15.71
N GLY A 112 23.66 2.32 -15.84
CA GLY A 112 22.56 2.71 -16.71
C GLY A 112 21.93 4.05 -16.30
N THR A 113 21.40 4.75 -17.30
CA THR A 113 20.75 6.05 -17.12
C THR A 113 19.28 5.91 -16.71
N GLY A 114 18.64 4.79 -17.01
CA GLY A 114 17.25 4.45 -16.67
C GLY A 114 17.11 3.76 -15.31
N ALA A 115 16.14 2.85 -15.19
CA ALA A 115 15.88 2.09 -13.97
C ALA A 115 17.07 1.17 -13.63
N ARG A 116 17.47 1.15 -12.37
CA ARG A 116 18.61 0.33 -11.88
C ARG A 116 18.14 -0.81 -11.00
N THR A 117 17.15 -0.56 -10.15
CA THR A 117 16.59 -1.61 -9.28
C THR A 117 15.08 -1.59 -9.33
N ILE A 118 14.49 -2.78 -9.24
CA ILE A 118 13.06 -2.98 -9.08
C ILE A 118 12.80 -3.72 -7.77
N GLU A 119 11.76 -3.35 -7.06
CA GLU A 119 11.21 -4.13 -5.95
C GLU A 119 9.91 -4.80 -6.40
N ILE A 120 9.84 -6.10 -6.15
CA ILE A 120 8.71 -6.97 -6.43
C ILE A 120 7.88 -7.07 -5.16
N PHE A 121 6.56 -6.92 -5.29
CA PHE A 121 5.58 -7.22 -4.25
C PHE A 121 4.62 -8.27 -4.79
N GLY A 122 4.39 -9.33 -4.04
CA GLY A 122 3.48 -10.39 -4.44
C GLY A 122 3.14 -11.35 -3.31
N LEU A 123 2.62 -12.51 -3.69
CA LEU A 123 2.38 -13.64 -2.80
C LEU A 123 3.38 -14.75 -3.08
N ASP A 124 3.92 -15.36 -2.04
CA ASP A 124 4.79 -16.55 -2.15
C ASP A 124 3.98 -17.84 -2.43
N SER A 125 4.62 -19.00 -2.31
CA SER A 125 3.98 -20.32 -2.47
C SER A 125 2.93 -20.64 -1.42
N ASP A 126 3.02 -20.03 -0.23
CA ASP A 126 2.08 -20.23 0.88
C ASP A 126 0.94 -19.20 0.83
N GLY A 127 0.95 -18.29 -0.14
CA GLY A 127 -0.02 -17.21 -0.27
C GLY A 127 0.21 -16.08 0.74
N LEU A 128 1.41 -15.97 1.30
CA LEU A 128 1.80 -14.89 2.20
C LEU A 128 2.46 -13.75 1.39
N LEU A 129 2.35 -12.52 1.91
CA LEU A 129 2.99 -11.37 1.29
C LEU A 129 4.51 -11.54 1.30
N ALA A 130 5.13 -11.38 0.13
CA ALA A 130 6.57 -11.45 -0.05
C ALA A 130 7.06 -10.28 -0.93
N SER A 131 8.30 -9.85 -0.67
CA SER A 131 8.98 -8.88 -1.53
C SER A 131 10.45 -9.22 -1.75
N GLU A 132 11.00 -8.73 -2.86
CA GLU A 132 12.40 -8.88 -3.23
C GLU A 132 12.84 -7.69 -4.10
N THR A 133 14.07 -7.22 -3.92
CA THR A 133 14.67 -6.17 -4.76
C THR A 133 15.73 -6.78 -5.68
N LEU A 134 15.60 -6.54 -6.98
CA LEU A 134 16.53 -7.00 -8.02
C LEU A 134 17.26 -5.83 -8.65
N ALA A 135 18.52 -6.05 -9.02
CA ALA A 135 19.30 -5.15 -9.85
C ALA A 135 19.10 -5.51 -11.33
N LEU A 136 18.68 -4.55 -12.14
CA LEU A 136 18.44 -4.76 -13.57
C LEU A 136 19.75 -4.80 -14.37
N THR A 137 19.71 -5.49 -15.52
CA THR A 137 20.84 -5.62 -16.45
C THR A 137 20.51 -5.10 -17.86
N GLY A 138 19.55 -4.18 -17.97
CA GLY A 138 19.06 -3.64 -19.25
C GLY A 138 18.25 -4.69 -20.01
N THR A 139 18.69 -4.99 -21.22
CA THR A 139 18.09 -6.04 -22.07
C THR A 139 18.47 -7.46 -21.65
N GLY A 140 19.41 -7.62 -20.71
CA GLY A 140 19.71 -8.92 -20.11
C GLY A 140 18.65 -9.38 -19.13
N GLU A 141 18.44 -10.70 -19.07
CA GLU A 141 17.53 -11.35 -18.12
C GLU A 141 18.04 -11.30 -16.68
N VAL A 142 17.16 -10.97 -15.74
CA VAL A 142 17.41 -11.06 -14.30
C VAL A 142 16.33 -11.93 -13.66
N THR A 143 16.73 -13.01 -13.00
CA THR A 143 15.80 -13.96 -12.39
C THR A 143 15.60 -13.64 -10.91
N ALA A 144 14.34 -13.68 -10.44
CA ALA A 144 14.02 -13.58 -9.02
C ALA A 144 14.58 -14.76 -8.21
N THR A 145 14.94 -14.52 -6.95
CA THR A 145 15.30 -15.57 -6.00
C THR A 145 14.04 -16.24 -5.45
N ASN A 146 13.00 -15.43 -5.18
CA ASN A 146 11.73 -15.91 -4.66
C ASN A 146 10.84 -16.48 -5.76
N GLN A 147 9.94 -17.37 -5.36
CA GLN A 147 8.82 -17.81 -6.19
C GLN A 147 7.57 -17.04 -5.80
N TYR A 148 6.76 -16.68 -6.80
CA TYR A 148 5.53 -15.93 -6.60
C TYR A 148 4.34 -16.70 -7.16
N SER A 149 3.27 -16.84 -6.37
CA SER A 149 1.97 -17.34 -6.83
C SER A 149 1.13 -16.25 -7.49
N MET A 150 1.42 -14.98 -7.18
CA MET A 150 0.86 -13.83 -7.88
C MET A 150 1.69 -12.58 -7.60
N MET A 151 1.97 -11.76 -8.61
CA MET A 151 2.55 -10.44 -8.41
C MET A 151 1.47 -9.39 -8.20
N HIS A 152 1.71 -8.50 -7.24
CA HIS A 152 0.83 -7.38 -6.92
C HIS A 152 1.35 -6.06 -7.48
N ARG A 153 2.67 -5.81 -7.42
CA ARG A 153 3.26 -4.56 -7.89
C ARG A 153 4.75 -4.77 -8.15
N LEU A 154 5.25 -4.11 -9.18
CA LEU A 154 6.68 -3.83 -9.36
C LEU A 154 6.88 -2.33 -9.20
N ILE A 155 7.94 -1.91 -8.52
CA ILE A 155 8.30 -0.51 -8.33
C ILE A 155 9.78 -0.31 -8.60
N VAL A 156 10.14 0.62 -9.47
CA VAL A 156 11.52 1.08 -9.64
C VAL A 156 11.94 1.81 -8.37
N ARG A 157 12.97 1.32 -7.68
CA ARG A 157 13.46 1.92 -6.43
C ARG A 157 14.61 2.88 -6.63
N THR A 158 15.43 2.64 -7.65
CA THR A 158 16.54 3.52 -8.01
C THR A 158 16.64 3.63 -9.51
N ALA A 159 16.96 4.81 -10.02
CA ALA A 159 17.27 5.08 -11.42
C ALA A 159 18.58 5.87 -11.54
N GLY A 160 19.14 5.91 -12.75
CA GLY A 160 20.26 6.77 -13.10
C GLY A 160 19.84 8.22 -13.34
N SER A 161 20.60 8.92 -14.18
CA SER A 161 20.36 10.33 -14.49
C SER A 161 19.02 10.61 -15.20
N GLY A 162 18.39 9.61 -15.82
CA GLY A 162 17.08 9.72 -16.45
C GLY A 162 15.93 9.80 -15.44
N GLY A 163 16.11 9.30 -14.21
CA GLY A 163 15.11 9.38 -13.16
C GLY A 163 13.90 8.44 -13.32
N GLU A 164 13.83 7.69 -14.41
CA GLU A 164 12.73 6.76 -14.72
C GLU A 164 13.20 5.53 -15.50
N ASN A 165 12.35 4.52 -15.63
CA ASN A 165 12.60 3.40 -16.55
C ASN A 165 12.54 3.88 -18.00
N ALA A 166 13.63 3.64 -18.74
CA ALA A 166 13.80 4.03 -20.13
C ALA A 166 13.12 3.04 -21.10
N GLY A 167 12.97 1.78 -20.70
CA GLY A 167 12.30 0.71 -21.43
C GLY A 167 11.09 0.16 -20.68
N THR A 168 10.32 -0.68 -21.36
CA THR A 168 9.27 -1.47 -20.73
C THR A 168 9.94 -2.63 -20.00
N ILE A 169 9.68 -2.75 -18.70
CA ILE A 169 10.21 -3.84 -17.88
C ILE A 169 9.12 -4.90 -17.73
N THR A 170 9.36 -6.13 -18.18
CA THR A 170 8.37 -7.21 -18.12
C THR A 170 8.77 -8.30 -17.13
N ALA A 171 7.79 -8.89 -16.46
CA ALA A 171 7.96 -10.06 -15.62
C ALA A 171 7.41 -11.31 -16.33
N ASN A 172 8.32 -12.13 -16.84
CA ASN A 172 8.02 -13.34 -17.59
C ASN A 172 8.05 -14.55 -16.67
N ALA A 173 6.96 -15.31 -16.65
CA ALA A 173 6.86 -16.58 -15.96
C ALA A 173 7.82 -17.60 -16.59
N ASN A 174 8.68 -18.22 -15.79
CA ASN A 174 9.67 -19.17 -16.33
C ASN A 174 9.05 -20.49 -16.82
N THR A 175 7.83 -20.81 -16.39
CA THR A 175 7.18 -22.09 -16.73
C THR A 175 6.49 -22.04 -18.09
N ASP A 176 5.81 -20.94 -18.41
CA ASP A 176 4.95 -20.81 -19.60
C ASP A 176 5.22 -19.55 -20.44
N GLY A 177 6.13 -18.67 -20.00
CA GLY A 177 6.51 -17.44 -20.69
C GLY A 177 5.50 -16.30 -20.57
N THR A 178 4.39 -16.49 -19.84
CA THR A 178 3.34 -15.49 -19.69
C THR A 178 3.86 -14.23 -19.00
N VAL A 179 3.39 -13.07 -19.46
CA VAL A 179 3.69 -11.78 -18.82
C VAL A 179 2.62 -11.53 -17.76
N THR A 180 3.01 -11.53 -16.49
CA THR A 180 2.06 -11.39 -15.37
C THR A 180 2.07 -10.01 -14.73
N ALA A 181 3.11 -9.23 -15.02
CA ALA A 181 3.26 -7.84 -14.64
C ALA A 181 4.22 -7.15 -15.62
N GLN A 182 4.02 -5.85 -15.84
CA GLN A 182 4.97 -5.03 -16.58
C GLN A 182 4.99 -3.60 -16.03
N ILE A 183 6.06 -2.87 -16.29
CA ILE A 183 6.17 -1.43 -16.07
C ILE A 183 6.32 -0.79 -17.46
N THR A 184 5.30 -0.07 -17.92
CA THR A 184 5.42 0.74 -19.14
C THR A 184 6.48 1.84 -18.96
N ILE A 185 7.13 2.25 -20.05
CA ILE A 185 8.15 3.31 -20.08
C ILE A 185 7.68 4.55 -19.29
N GLY A 186 8.54 5.07 -18.42
CA GLY A 186 8.29 6.28 -17.63
C GLY A 186 7.41 6.11 -16.38
N ASN A 187 6.69 4.99 -16.22
CA ASN A 187 5.74 4.84 -15.11
C ASN A 187 6.41 4.56 -13.76
N ASN A 188 7.63 4.01 -13.75
CA ASN A 188 8.37 3.56 -12.55
C ASN A 188 7.62 2.58 -11.63
N GLN A 189 6.44 2.11 -12.02
CA GLN A 189 5.68 1.08 -11.34
C GLN A 189 4.68 0.45 -12.31
N THR A 190 4.21 -0.75 -11.98
CA THR A 190 3.09 -1.35 -12.72
C THR A 190 1.83 -0.52 -12.50
N LEU A 191 0.87 -0.57 -13.41
CA LEU A 191 -0.45 0.05 -13.37
C LEU A 191 -1.51 -1.03 -13.53
N MET A 192 -1.67 -1.89 -12.53
CA MET A 192 -2.61 -3.03 -12.57
C MET A 192 -3.68 -2.96 -11.46
N ALA A 193 -4.96 -2.99 -11.84
CA ALA A 193 -6.12 -3.07 -10.94
C ALA A 193 -6.49 -4.53 -10.66
N ILE A 194 -5.52 -5.33 -10.20
CA ILE A 194 -5.63 -6.77 -9.98
C ILE A 194 -4.94 -7.14 -8.66
N TYR A 195 -5.63 -7.83 -7.75
CA TYR A 195 -5.08 -8.18 -6.44
C TYR A 195 -5.65 -9.51 -5.94
N LYS A 196 -4.81 -10.30 -5.27
CA LYS A 196 -5.23 -11.52 -4.57
C LYS A 196 -5.02 -11.34 -3.08
N ILE A 197 -6.07 -11.61 -2.31
CA ILE A 197 -6.03 -11.52 -0.86
C ILE A 197 -5.05 -12.58 -0.34
N SER A 198 -4.25 -12.22 0.67
CA SER A 198 -3.30 -13.15 1.30
C SER A 198 -4.02 -14.37 1.91
N ALA A 199 -3.28 -15.43 2.22
CA ALA A 199 -3.83 -16.64 2.83
C ALA A 199 -4.30 -16.45 4.28
N ILE A 200 -3.87 -15.36 4.95
CA ILE A 200 -4.11 -15.11 6.38
C ILE A 200 -5.10 -13.98 6.64
N ASP A 201 -5.48 -13.24 5.61
CA ASP A 201 -6.37 -12.08 5.70
C ASP A 201 -7.70 -12.35 4.98
N ASN A 202 -8.77 -11.76 5.51
CA ASN A 202 -9.98 -11.45 4.76
C ASN A 202 -9.88 -10.03 4.20
N GLY A 203 -10.47 -9.79 3.04
CA GLY A 203 -10.46 -8.49 2.38
C GLY A 203 -11.86 -7.90 2.23
N CYS A 204 -12.11 -6.77 2.88
CA CYS A 204 -13.35 -6.01 2.78
C CYS A 204 -13.21 -4.87 1.77
N LEU A 205 -13.92 -4.99 0.65
CA LEU A 205 -14.04 -3.96 -0.38
C LEU A 205 -14.90 -2.80 0.12
N ILE A 206 -14.27 -1.65 0.29
CA ILE A 206 -14.90 -0.42 0.77
C ILE A 206 -15.43 0.43 -0.38
N GLY A 207 -14.79 0.34 -1.55
CA GLY A 207 -15.20 1.09 -2.72
C GLY A 207 -14.34 0.78 -3.94
N PHE A 208 -14.80 1.26 -5.08
CA PHE A 208 -14.04 1.25 -6.31
C PHE A 208 -14.38 2.50 -7.14
N TYR A 209 -13.50 2.81 -8.09
CA TYR A 209 -13.72 3.87 -9.05
C TYR A 209 -13.33 3.39 -10.45
N VAL A 210 -13.95 4.02 -11.44
CA VAL A 210 -13.67 3.84 -12.86
C VAL A 210 -13.62 5.21 -13.51
N GLY A 211 -12.76 5.35 -14.51
CA GLY A 211 -12.59 6.57 -15.27
C GLY A 211 -12.23 6.25 -16.71
N MET A 212 -12.87 6.96 -17.63
CA MET A 212 -12.46 7.00 -19.03
C MET A 212 -11.64 8.28 -19.24
N ASN A 213 -10.33 8.13 -19.42
CA ASN A 213 -9.39 9.22 -19.60
C ASN A 213 -9.48 9.78 -21.03
N ARG A 214 -9.65 8.87 -22.01
CA ARG A 214 -9.80 9.19 -23.43
C ARG A 214 -10.78 8.21 -24.05
N ALA A 215 -11.77 8.75 -24.76
CA ALA A 215 -12.62 7.98 -25.64
C ALA A 215 -12.07 8.02 -27.07
N SER A 216 -12.15 6.90 -27.79
CA SER A 216 -11.78 6.83 -29.20
C SER A 216 -12.81 6.00 -29.96
N PRO A 217 -13.54 6.56 -30.95
CA PRO A 217 -13.67 7.98 -31.32
C PRO A 217 -14.36 8.82 -30.21
N ASN A 218 -14.56 10.12 -30.44
CA ASN A 218 -15.04 11.12 -29.45
C ASN A 218 -16.38 10.81 -28.73
N ASN A 219 -17.04 9.70 -29.03
CA ASN A 219 -18.29 9.21 -28.45
C ASN A 219 -18.20 7.77 -27.92
N GLY A 220 -17.00 7.32 -27.52
CA GLY A 220 -16.76 5.99 -26.95
C GLY A 220 -17.72 5.65 -25.80
N LEU A 221 -18.19 4.42 -25.84
CA LEU A 221 -18.99 3.78 -24.80
C LEU A 221 -18.18 2.61 -24.27
N VAL A 222 -18.05 2.51 -22.96
CA VAL A 222 -17.27 1.47 -22.31
C VAL A 222 -18.06 0.90 -21.16
N ASP A 223 -18.17 -0.42 -21.10
CA ASP A 223 -18.66 -1.13 -19.93
C ASP A 223 -17.47 -1.62 -19.12
N ILE A 224 -17.45 -1.28 -17.83
CA ILE A 224 -16.41 -1.68 -16.89
C ILE A 224 -17.01 -2.63 -15.86
N PHE A 225 -16.26 -3.67 -15.53
CA PHE A 225 -16.66 -4.76 -14.66
C PHE A 225 -15.74 -4.84 -13.45
N LEU A 226 -16.33 -4.93 -12.27
CA LEU A 226 -15.63 -5.44 -11.09
C LEU A 226 -15.83 -6.96 -11.04
N LYS A 227 -14.75 -7.72 -11.16
CA LYS A 227 -14.79 -9.19 -11.19
C LYS A 227 -14.05 -9.76 -10.00
N VAL A 228 -14.62 -10.83 -9.44
CA VAL A 228 -14.07 -11.53 -8.29
C VAL A 228 -14.06 -13.02 -8.57
N LYS A 229 -12.98 -13.69 -8.19
CA LYS A 229 -12.84 -15.14 -8.26
C LYS A 229 -12.48 -15.68 -6.86
N PRO A 230 -13.48 -16.18 -6.10
CA PRO A 230 -13.23 -16.90 -4.86
C PRO A 230 -12.37 -18.16 -5.09
N PRO A 231 -11.67 -18.66 -4.06
CA PRO A 231 -10.80 -19.83 -4.20
C PRO A 231 -11.61 -21.07 -4.64
N GLY A 232 -11.18 -21.72 -5.72
CA GLY A 232 -11.86 -22.90 -6.28
C GLY A 232 -13.10 -22.58 -7.12
N GLU A 233 -13.43 -21.30 -7.33
CA GLU A 233 -14.58 -20.86 -8.12
C GLU A 233 -14.16 -20.21 -9.45
N VAL A 234 -15.15 -19.79 -10.23
CA VAL A 234 -14.97 -19.07 -11.50
C VAL A 234 -15.16 -17.56 -11.30
N TRP A 235 -14.77 -16.76 -12.29
CA TRP A 235 -14.97 -15.31 -12.28
C TRP A 235 -16.46 -14.95 -12.16
N GLN A 236 -16.76 -14.06 -11.22
CA GLN A 236 -18.10 -13.54 -10.95
C GLN A 236 -18.10 -12.03 -11.07
N VAL A 237 -18.98 -11.50 -11.91
CA VAL A 237 -19.23 -10.06 -11.99
C VAL A 237 -19.93 -9.61 -10.71
N LYS A 238 -19.35 -8.63 -10.02
CA LYS A 238 -19.91 -8.04 -8.81
C LYS A 238 -20.52 -6.67 -9.06
N GLN A 239 -20.10 -6.00 -10.14
CA GLN A 239 -20.64 -4.73 -10.59
C GLN A 239 -20.41 -4.53 -12.09
N VAL A 240 -21.32 -3.81 -12.75
CA VAL A 240 -21.17 -3.28 -14.11
C VAL A 240 -21.41 -1.77 -14.08
N ASN A 241 -20.54 -1.01 -14.75
CA ASN A 241 -20.67 0.43 -14.90
C ASN A 241 -20.39 0.84 -16.34
N GLY A 242 -21.37 1.48 -16.99
CA GLY A 242 -21.19 2.10 -18.29
C GLY A 242 -20.63 3.51 -18.15
N LEU A 243 -19.65 3.86 -18.97
CA LEU A 243 -19.14 5.22 -19.17
C LEU A 243 -19.41 5.67 -20.61
N MET A 244 -19.73 6.95 -20.77
CA MET A 244 -20.04 7.58 -22.05
C MET A 244 -19.22 8.86 -22.18
N SER A 245 -18.63 9.06 -23.36
CA SER A 245 -17.75 10.20 -23.62
C SER A 245 -18.49 11.53 -23.64
N THR A 246 -18.29 12.33 -22.61
CA THR A 246 -18.20 13.79 -22.77
C THR A 246 -17.02 14.30 -21.94
N GLY A 247 -15.80 13.88 -22.31
CA GLY A 247 -14.56 14.14 -21.55
C GLY A 247 -14.26 13.07 -20.52
N THR A 248 -13.48 13.42 -19.48
CA THR A 248 -13.21 12.51 -18.35
C THR A 248 -14.52 12.17 -17.65
N THR A 249 -14.98 10.95 -17.87
CA THR A 249 -16.18 10.43 -17.23
C THR A 249 -15.71 9.48 -16.15
N ALA A 250 -16.01 9.80 -14.90
CA ALA A 250 -15.64 8.99 -13.77
C ALA A 250 -16.88 8.57 -12.99
N PHE A 251 -16.84 7.38 -12.44
CA PHE A 251 -17.84 6.87 -11.52
C PHE A 251 -17.12 6.29 -10.31
N GLN A 252 -17.67 6.56 -9.12
CA GLN A 252 -17.21 5.98 -7.88
C GLN A 252 -18.38 5.32 -7.17
N HIS A 253 -18.12 4.15 -6.59
CA HIS A 253 -19.05 3.48 -5.70
C HIS A 253 -18.38 3.21 -4.37
N ILE A 254 -19.13 3.48 -3.30
CA ILE A 254 -18.73 3.20 -1.92
C ILE A 254 -19.71 2.17 -1.37
N TYR A 255 -19.18 1.08 -0.84
CA TYR A 255 -19.96 0.05 -0.20
C TYR A 255 -20.28 0.44 1.25
N ASN A 256 -21.56 0.46 1.58
CA ASN A 256 -22.03 0.64 2.95
C ASN A 256 -23.28 -0.24 3.18
N PRO A 257 -23.16 -1.43 3.79
CA PRO A 257 -21.93 -1.99 4.42
C PRO A 257 -20.86 -2.45 3.40
N PRO A 258 -19.58 -2.58 3.81
CA PRO A 258 -18.50 -3.13 2.98
C PRO A 258 -18.78 -4.56 2.50
N LYS A 259 -18.22 -4.93 1.35
CA LYS A 259 -18.32 -6.29 0.80
C LYS A 259 -17.05 -7.08 1.06
N CYS A 260 -17.10 -8.06 1.95
CA CYS A 260 -15.93 -8.87 2.32
C CYS A 260 -15.81 -10.16 1.52
N PHE A 261 -14.57 -10.61 1.35
CA PHE A 261 -14.19 -11.80 0.62
C PHE A 261 -13.19 -12.63 1.43
N ASP A 262 -13.29 -13.95 1.25
CA ASP A 262 -12.44 -14.94 1.91
C ASP A 262 -10.98 -14.86 1.43
N PRO A 263 -10.01 -15.42 2.19
CA PRO A 263 -8.61 -15.48 1.80
C PRO A 263 -8.42 -16.08 0.41
N LEU A 264 -7.34 -15.70 -0.27
CA LEU A 264 -6.99 -16.17 -1.62
C LEU A 264 -7.99 -15.81 -2.74
N THR A 265 -9.03 -15.02 -2.44
CA THR A 265 -9.91 -14.46 -3.47
C THR A 265 -9.17 -13.46 -4.34
N ILE A 266 -9.33 -13.57 -5.67
CA ILE A 266 -8.78 -12.61 -6.63
C ILE A 266 -9.85 -11.58 -6.99
N ILE A 267 -9.46 -10.31 -7.01
CA ILE A 267 -10.29 -9.17 -7.38
C ILE A 267 -9.59 -8.45 -8.54
N LYS A 268 -10.34 -8.18 -9.61
CA LYS A 268 -9.84 -7.43 -10.76
C LYS A 268 -10.87 -6.50 -11.36
N MET A 269 -10.40 -5.51 -12.12
CA MET A 269 -11.24 -4.68 -12.96
C MET A 269 -10.94 -4.95 -14.42
N SER A 270 -11.98 -5.00 -15.25
CA SER A 270 -11.89 -5.20 -16.69
C SER A 270 -12.87 -4.30 -17.42
N ALA A 271 -12.67 -4.07 -18.72
CA ALA A 271 -13.51 -3.22 -19.54
C ALA A 271 -13.71 -3.80 -20.95
N ILE A 272 -14.81 -3.40 -21.57
CA ILE A 272 -15.11 -3.66 -22.99
C ILE A 272 -15.53 -2.33 -23.60
N GLY A 273 -14.83 -1.90 -24.64
CA GLY A 273 -15.22 -0.78 -25.48
C GLY A 273 -16.26 -1.18 -26.52
N GLN A 274 -17.08 -0.23 -26.95
CA GLN A 274 -17.89 -0.36 -28.17
C GLN A 274 -17.12 0.11 -29.41
N THR A 275 -15.93 0.64 -29.20
CA THR A 275 -15.02 1.21 -30.19
C THR A 275 -13.59 0.96 -29.74
N ASP A 276 -12.62 1.16 -30.63
CA ASP A 276 -11.22 0.80 -30.37
C ASP A 276 -10.43 1.96 -29.69
N SER A 277 -9.43 1.59 -28.90
CA SER A 277 -8.43 2.47 -28.27
C SER A 277 -8.92 3.42 -27.19
N ASN A 278 -9.81 2.96 -26.32
CA ASN A 278 -10.25 3.71 -25.15
C ASN A 278 -9.23 3.61 -24.00
N ASP A 279 -8.90 4.76 -23.40
CA ASP A 279 -7.99 4.82 -22.25
C ASP A 279 -8.81 4.80 -20.96
N ILE A 280 -8.67 3.70 -20.21
CA ILE A 280 -9.46 3.38 -19.03
C ILE A 280 -8.56 3.25 -17.82
N SER A 281 -8.89 3.99 -16.76
CA SER A 281 -8.28 3.88 -15.44
C SER A 281 -9.31 3.40 -14.43
N ALA A 282 -8.90 2.50 -13.55
CA ALA A 282 -9.80 1.98 -12.53
C ALA A 282 -9.01 1.56 -11.29
N GLY A 283 -9.71 1.47 -10.17
CA GLY A 283 -9.11 1.05 -8.90
C GLY A 283 -10.14 0.68 -7.85
N PHE A 284 -9.67 0.01 -6.82
CA PHE A 284 -10.48 -0.41 -5.69
C PHE A 284 -9.69 -0.40 -4.39
N ASP A 285 -10.43 -0.25 -3.30
CA ASP A 285 -9.89 -0.10 -1.97
C ASP A 285 -10.35 -1.25 -1.08
N LEU A 286 -9.41 -1.88 -0.39
CA LEU A 286 -9.65 -2.97 0.55
C LEU A 286 -9.16 -2.57 1.94
N VAL A 287 -9.92 -2.97 2.95
CA VAL A 287 -9.42 -3.13 4.32
C VAL A 287 -9.18 -4.62 4.54
N LEU A 288 -7.97 -4.96 4.99
CA LEU A 288 -7.57 -6.31 5.35
C LEU A 288 -7.71 -6.52 6.85
N HIS A 289 -8.19 -7.68 7.25
CA HIS A 289 -8.24 -8.10 8.66
C HIS A 289 -7.98 -9.61 8.79
N PRO A 290 -7.50 -10.08 9.95
CA PRO A 290 -7.25 -11.48 10.21
C PRO A 290 -8.46 -12.34 9.91
N ASN A 291 -8.18 -13.50 9.31
CA ASN A 291 -9.10 -14.62 9.26
C ASN A 291 -9.34 -15.25 10.64
#